data_AF-A0A9E5RE47-F1
#
_entry.id   AF-A0A9E5RE47-F1
#
_cell.length_a   1.000
_cell.length_b   1.000
_cell.length_c   1.000
_cell.angle_alpha   90.00
_cell.angle_beta   90.00
_cell.angle_gamma   90.00
#
_symmetry.space_group_name_H-M   'P 1'
#
loop_
_entity.id
_entity.type
_entity.pdbx_description
1 polymer ?
#
loop_
_entity_poly.entity_id
_entity_poly.type
_entity_poly.pdbx_seq_one_letter_code
_entity_poly.pdbx_strand_id
1 'polypeptide(L)'
;MTNRITDVLKGYYPQVLEWFRDKNTLVFCDFLTQYSTLEAAQQAEPETLNQFFISHRCRYTKTNSRRIEKIKAATPLTNDRGIIEPSQMIVKALALQLRTLLLSIEQLNHKIEQLFAQMPDADLFAALPGAGEHLAPRLLLAFGEERSRFTTAQDLMQYAGIAPVTERSGKKDWVHWRWACPKFLRQSFVEWAEQSRQHSFWAKAFYDVQKRKGKTHQAAIRALAFKWIRIIWRCWQDKKPYDEAKYLVD
;
A
#
# COMPACT_ATOMS: atom_id res chain seq x y z
N MET A 1 -3.71 -13.39 -5.31
CA MET A 1 -4.04 -13.77 -6.71
C MET A 1 -2.83 -13.73 -7.62
N THR A 2 -2.09 -12.62 -7.65
CA THR A 2 -0.84 -12.50 -8.42
C THR A 2 0.18 -13.60 -8.16
N ASN A 3 0.35 -14.06 -6.91
CA ASN A 3 1.20 -15.21 -6.62
C ASN A 3 0.75 -16.49 -7.34
N ARG A 4 -0.56 -16.77 -7.36
CA ARG A 4 -1.12 -17.94 -8.08
C ARG A 4 -0.96 -17.81 -9.58
N ILE A 5 -1.22 -16.61 -10.14
CA ILE A 5 -0.98 -16.34 -11.58
C ILE A 5 0.49 -16.56 -11.92
N THR A 6 1.40 -16.03 -11.09
CA THR A 6 2.85 -16.15 -11.27
C THR A 6 3.29 -17.61 -11.24
N ASP A 7 2.75 -18.39 -10.31
CA ASP A 7 3.05 -19.82 -10.17
C ASP A 7 2.66 -20.61 -11.42
N VAL A 8 1.44 -20.42 -11.91
CA VAL A 8 0.96 -21.09 -13.13
C VAL A 8 1.77 -20.64 -14.36
N LEU A 9 2.05 -19.35 -14.51
CA LEU A 9 2.84 -18.82 -15.63
C LEU A 9 4.26 -19.40 -15.68
N LYS A 10 4.90 -19.66 -14.53
CA LYS A 10 6.22 -20.30 -14.50
C LYS A 10 6.22 -21.70 -15.13
N GLY A 11 5.08 -22.38 -15.16
CA GLY A 11 4.94 -23.72 -15.72
C GLY A 11 4.83 -23.79 -17.25
N TYR A 12 4.50 -22.69 -17.93
CA TYR A 12 4.32 -22.73 -19.40
C TYR A 12 4.67 -21.44 -20.15
N TYR A 13 4.58 -20.28 -19.50
CA TYR A 13 4.76 -18.97 -20.12
C TYR A 13 5.50 -17.99 -19.16
N PRO A 14 6.71 -18.31 -18.70
CA PRO A 14 7.43 -17.52 -17.70
C PRO A 14 7.88 -16.14 -18.20
N GLN A 15 8.10 -15.97 -19.50
CA GLN A 15 8.70 -14.78 -20.12
C GLN A 15 7.87 -13.52 -19.86
N VAL A 16 6.54 -13.65 -19.83
CA VAL A 16 5.62 -12.54 -19.54
C VAL A 16 5.88 -11.90 -18.17
N LEU A 17 6.42 -12.65 -17.20
CA LEU A 17 6.73 -12.15 -15.88
C LEU A 17 7.86 -11.12 -15.86
N GLU A 18 8.71 -11.11 -16.90
CA GLU A 18 9.79 -10.14 -17.09
C GLU A 18 9.33 -8.90 -17.86
N TRP A 19 8.35 -9.04 -18.74
CA TRP A 19 7.84 -7.92 -19.55
C TRP A 19 7.03 -6.94 -18.69
N PHE A 20 6.41 -7.45 -17.62
CA PHE A 20 5.62 -6.68 -16.66
C PHE A 20 6.29 -6.66 -15.28
N ARG A 21 6.88 -5.51 -14.94
CA ARG A 21 7.46 -5.26 -13.61
C ARG A 21 6.39 -5.38 -12.53
N ASP A 22 5.26 -4.70 -12.72
CA ASP A 22 4.11 -4.76 -11.81
C ASP A 22 3.01 -5.66 -12.39
N LYS A 23 2.53 -6.57 -11.55
CA LYS A 23 1.53 -7.60 -11.86
C LYS A 23 0.15 -7.25 -11.29
N ASN A 24 0.04 -6.18 -10.50
CA ASN A 24 -1.23 -5.66 -9.98
C ASN A 24 -1.77 -4.52 -10.87
N THR A 25 -1.73 -4.71 -12.19
CA THR A 25 -2.13 -3.66 -13.14
C THR A 25 -3.16 -4.19 -14.13
N LEU A 26 -4.07 -3.32 -14.59
CA LEU A 26 -5.06 -3.67 -15.60
C LEU A 26 -4.40 -4.15 -16.90
N VAL A 27 -3.32 -3.47 -17.33
CA VAL A 27 -2.57 -3.87 -18.53
C VAL A 27 -2.01 -5.29 -18.44
N PHE A 28 -1.58 -5.74 -17.27
CA PHE A 28 -1.11 -7.12 -17.09
C PHE A 28 -2.26 -8.12 -17.19
N CYS A 29 -3.41 -7.81 -16.55
CA CYS A 29 -4.60 -8.65 -16.65
C CYS A 29 -5.11 -8.75 -18.08
N ASP A 30 -5.30 -7.61 -18.74
CA ASP A 30 -5.84 -7.52 -20.09
C ASP A 30 -4.89 -8.18 -21.11
N PHE A 31 -3.57 -8.06 -20.91
CA PHE A 31 -2.57 -8.75 -21.74
C PHE A 31 -2.68 -10.27 -21.60
N LEU A 32 -2.82 -10.79 -20.38
CA LEU A 32 -2.98 -12.24 -20.16
C LEU A 32 -4.32 -12.77 -20.63
N THR A 33 -5.36 -11.95 -20.64
CA THR A 33 -6.66 -12.31 -21.19
C THR A 33 -6.61 -12.40 -22.72
N GLN A 34 -5.94 -11.45 -23.39
CA GLN A 34 -5.85 -11.39 -24.85
C GLN A 34 -4.74 -12.29 -25.43
N TYR A 35 -3.58 -12.34 -24.79
CA TYR A 35 -2.38 -13.05 -25.22
C TYR A 35 -1.94 -14.04 -24.13
N SER A 36 -2.77 -15.05 -23.88
CA SER A 36 -2.57 -16.02 -22.79
C SER A 36 -1.45 -17.03 -23.04
N THR A 37 -0.87 -17.08 -24.23
CA THR A 37 0.26 -17.95 -24.58
C THR A 37 1.34 -17.13 -25.29
N LEU A 38 2.57 -17.63 -25.27
CA LEU A 38 3.66 -17.00 -26.00
C LEU A 38 3.36 -16.95 -27.51
N GLU A 39 2.84 -18.05 -28.07
CA GLU A 39 2.46 -18.14 -29.48
C GLU A 39 1.45 -17.05 -29.86
N ALA A 40 0.38 -16.87 -29.07
CA ALA A 40 -0.61 -15.83 -29.33
C ALA A 40 0.00 -14.41 -29.30
N ALA A 41 0.92 -14.15 -28.36
CA ALA A 41 1.63 -12.88 -28.30
C ALA A 41 2.58 -12.69 -29.50
N GLN A 42 3.21 -13.76 -29.97
CA GLN A 42 4.14 -13.73 -31.11
C GLN A 42 3.44 -13.62 -32.46
N GLN A 43 2.23 -14.15 -32.60
CA GLN A 43 1.42 -14.00 -33.82
C GLN A 43 0.87 -12.59 -33.99
N ALA A 44 0.71 -11.82 -32.92
CA ALA A 44 0.26 -10.44 -33.01
C ALA A 44 1.30 -9.53 -33.69
N GLU A 45 0.87 -8.71 -34.63
CA GLU A 45 1.76 -7.74 -35.28
C GLU A 45 2.39 -6.76 -34.26
N PRO A 46 3.66 -6.35 -34.46
CA PRO A 46 4.33 -5.38 -33.59
C PRO A 46 3.51 -4.11 -33.36
N GLU A 47 2.84 -3.61 -34.40
CA GLU A 47 1.99 -2.43 -34.33
C GLU A 47 0.74 -2.67 -33.47
N THR A 48 0.10 -3.83 -33.59
CA THR A 48 -1.04 -4.23 -32.74
C THR A 48 -0.64 -4.31 -31.27
N LEU A 49 0.53 -4.89 -30.96
CA LEU A 49 1.05 -4.94 -29.60
C LEU A 49 1.35 -3.53 -29.07
N ASN A 50 1.91 -2.65 -29.89
CA ASN A 50 2.18 -1.27 -29.51
C ASN A 50 0.88 -0.50 -29.23
N GLN A 51 -0.12 -0.64 -30.08
CA GLN A 51 -1.45 -0.05 -29.89
C GLN A 51 -2.13 -0.58 -28.62
N PHE A 52 -2.00 -1.87 -28.31
CA PHE A 52 -2.44 -2.45 -27.05
C PHE A 52 -1.79 -1.75 -25.85
N PHE A 53 -0.46 -1.52 -25.86
CA PHE A 53 0.18 -0.82 -24.74
C PHE A 53 -0.27 0.65 -24.63
N ILE A 54 -0.41 1.34 -25.75
CA ILE A 54 -0.84 2.74 -25.79
C ILE A 54 -2.27 2.90 -25.22
N SER A 55 -3.19 1.99 -25.56
CA SER A 55 -4.57 2.03 -25.04
C SER A 55 -4.63 1.85 -23.52
N HIS A 56 -3.67 1.13 -22.93
CA HIS A 56 -3.51 0.97 -21.48
C HIS A 56 -2.62 2.03 -20.84
N ARG A 57 -2.50 3.21 -21.47
CA ARG A 57 -1.69 4.35 -21.00
C ARG A 57 -0.19 4.04 -20.84
N CYS A 58 0.31 2.93 -21.40
CA CYS A 58 1.74 2.64 -21.48
C CYS A 58 2.33 3.36 -22.70
N ARG A 59 2.65 4.66 -22.55
CA ARG A 59 3.06 5.53 -23.67
C ARG A 59 4.58 5.63 -23.88
N TYR A 60 5.38 5.01 -23.02
CA TYR A 60 6.84 5.08 -23.13
C TYR A 60 7.35 4.22 -24.28
N THR A 61 7.62 4.85 -25.44
CA THR A 61 8.02 4.19 -26.69
C THR A 61 9.18 3.22 -26.51
N LYS A 62 10.28 3.64 -25.88
CA LYS A 62 11.46 2.78 -25.64
C LYS A 62 11.11 1.52 -24.84
N THR A 63 10.19 1.62 -23.87
CA THR A 63 9.77 0.47 -23.07
C THR A 63 8.91 -0.49 -23.88
N ASN A 64 7.98 0.04 -24.69
CA ASN A 64 7.11 -0.77 -25.53
C ASN A 64 7.91 -1.50 -26.64
N SER A 65 8.79 -0.80 -27.35
CA SER A 65 9.67 -1.41 -28.36
C SER A 65 10.49 -2.55 -27.76
N ARG A 66 11.13 -2.33 -26.61
CA ARG A 66 11.88 -3.38 -25.90
C ARG A 66 11.01 -4.57 -25.49
N ARG A 67 9.76 -4.34 -25.07
CA ARG A 67 8.81 -5.43 -24.76
C ARG A 67 8.48 -6.23 -26.00
N ILE A 68 8.16 -5.57 -27.11
CA ILE A 68 7.79 -6.21 -28.36
C ILE A 68 8.96 -7.03 -28.90
N GLU A 69 10.17 -6.48 -28.90
CA GLU A 69 11.39 -7.21 -29.27
C GLU A 69 11.56 -8.47 -28.41
N LYS A 70 11.41 -8.34 -27.08
CA LYS A 70 11.48 -9.49 -26.17
C LYS A 70 10.37 -10.53 -26.39
N ILE A 71 9.17 -10.10 -26.76
CA ILE A 71 8.06 -11.02 -27.10
C ILE A 71 8.43 -11.82 -28.35
N LYS A 72 8.89 -11.14 -29.40
CA LYS A 72 9.24 -11.76 -30.68
C LYS A 72 10.47 -12.67 -30.58
N ALA A 73 11.44 -12.32 -29.75
CA ALA A 73 12.66 -13.11 -29.55
C ALA A 73 12.53 -14.23 -28.51
N ALA A 74 11.40 -14.32 -27.79
CA ALA A 74 11.24 -15.31 -26.72
C ALA A 74 11.09 -16.74 -27.25
N THR A 75 11.71 -17.69 -26.55
CA THR A 75 11.59 -19.13 -26.84
C THR A 75 10.56 -19.75 -25.91
N PRO A 76 9.64 -20.61 -26.39
CA PRO A 76 8.67 -21.29 -25.52
C PRO A 76 9.36 -22.17 -24.48
N LEU A 77 8.81 -22.23 -23.26
CA LEU A 77 9.30 -23.13 -22.21
C LEU A 77 8.95 -24.59 -22.54
N THR A 78 7.75 -24.79 -23.07
CA THR A 78 7.22 -26.09 -23.50
C THR A 78 6.30 -25.87 -24.68
N ASN A 79 6.18 -26.89 -25.53
CA ASN A 79 5.17 -26.97 -26.60
C ASN A 79 4.09 -28.02 -26.28
N ASP A 80 4.10 -28.56 -25.05
CA ASP A 80 3.13 -29.56 -24.60
C ASP A 80 1.75 -28.92 -24.41
N ARG A 81 0.81 -29.26 -25.29
CA ARG A 81 -0.57 -28.79 -25.23
C ARG A 81 -1.29 -29.22 -23.95
N GLY A 82 -0.95 -30.39 -23.40
CA GLY A 82 -1.51 -30.90 -22.14
C GLY A 82 -1.15 -30.03 -20.93
N ILE A 83 -0.08 -29.25 -21.03
CA ILE A 83 0.29 -28.24 -20.02
C ILE A 83 -0.29 -26.87 -20.39
N ILE A 84 -0.13 -26.44 -21.64
CA ILE A 84 -0.49 -25.09 -22.08
C ILE A 84 -2.00 -24.83 -21.99
N GLU A 85 -2.83 -25.75 -22.49
CA GLU A 85 -4.28 -25.57 -22.56
C GLU A 85 -4.96 -25.39 -21.19
N PRO A 86 -4.75 -26.28 -20.20
CA PRO A 86 -5.32 -26.07 -18.88
C PRO A 86 -4.72 -24.84 -18.18
N SER A 87 -3.41 -24.59 -18.36
CA SER A 87 -2.73 -23.46 -17.71
C SER A 87 -3.24 -22.11 -18.22
N GLN A 88 -3.46 -21.96 -19.54
CA GLN A 88 -4.01 -20.73 -20.10
C GLN A 88 -5.44 -20.48 -19.61
N MET A 89 -6.26 -21.53 -19.44
CA MET A 89 -7.63 -21.39 -18.91
C MET A 89 -7.60 -20.87 -17.47
N ILE A 90 -6.72 -21.44 -16.62
CA ILE A 90 -6.54 -21.00 -15.24
C ILE A 90 -6.04 -19.54 -15.19
N VAL A 91 -5.03 -19.19 -16.00
CA VAL A 91 -4.49 -17.83 -16.04
C VAL A 91 -5.54 -16.82 -16.49
N LYS A 92 -6.32 -17.11 -17.55
CA LYS A 92 -7.42 -16.24 -17.99
C LYS A 92 -8.44 -16.01 -16.88
N ALA A 93 -8.89 -17.07 -16.21
CA ALA A 93 -9.86 -16.97 -15.13
C ALA A 93 -9.33 -16.12 -13.96
N LEU A 94 -8.07 -16.33 -13.54
CA LEU A 94 -7.45 -15.55 -12.48
C LEU A 94 -7.19 -14.09 -12.89
N ALA A 95 -6.83 -13.84 -14.16
CA ALA A 95 -6.62 -12.49 -14.68
C ALA A 95 -7.92 -11.67 -14.67
N LEU A 96 -9.04 -12.27 -15.10
CA LEU A 96 -10.37 -11.62 -15.07
C LEU A 96 -10.82 -11.29 -13.64
N GLN A 97 -10.60 -12.21 -12.69
CA GLN A 97 -10.89 -11.96 -11.29
C GLN A 97 -10.00 -10.83 -10.73
N LEU A 98 -8.70 -10.82 -11.05
CA LEU A 98 -7.78 -9.78 -10.57
C LEU A 98 -8.16 -8.42 -11.14
N ARG A 99 -8.49 -8.36 -12.42
CA ARG A 99 -9.00 -7.16 -13.10
C ARG A 99 -10.22 -6.59 -12.37
N THR A 100 -11.18 -7.44 -12.05
CA THR A 100 -12.41 -7.04 -11.34
C THR A 100 -12.07 -6.43 -9.98
N LEU A 101 -11.17 -7.08 -9.21
CA LEU A 101 -10.74 -6.55 -7.91
C LEU A 101 -10.02 -5.20 -8.03
N LEU A 102 -9.15 -5.02 -9.03
CA LEU A 102 -8.44 -3.75 -9.24
C LEU A 102 -9.43 -2.62 -9.52
N LEU A 103 -10.45 -2.86 -10.35
CA LEU A 103 -11.51 -1.88 -10.62
C LEU A 103 -12.34 -1.58 -9.36
N SER A 104 -12.68 -2.61 -8.57
CA SER A 104 -13.39 -2.39 -7.30
C SER A 104 -12.55 -1.60 -6.30
N ILE A 105 -11.23 -1.81 -6.24
CA ILE A 105 -10.33 -1.01 -5.41
C ILE A 105 -10.33 0.45 -5.85
N GLU A 106 -10.26 0.72 -7.16
CA GLU A 106 -10.34 2.09 -7.70
C GLU A 106 -11.67 2.77 -7.36
N GLN A 107 -12.78 2.06 -7.52
CA GLN A 107 -14.12 2.55 -7.15
C GLN A 107 -14.21 2.87 -5.65
N LEU A 108 -13.71 1.98 -4.80
CA LEU A 108 -13.69 2.20 -3.35
C LEU A 108 -12.79 3.39 -2.97
N ASN A 109 -11.62 3.53 -3.59
CA ASN A 109 -10.74 4.67 -3.36
C ASN A 109 -11.43 5.99 -3.71
N HIS A 110 -12.09 6.07 -4.88
CA HIS A 110 -12.82 7.27 -5.25
C HIS A 110 -13.99 7.56 -4.30
N LYS A 111 -14.69 6.52 -3.84
CA LYS A 111 -15.77 6.70 -2.87
C LYS A 111 -15.25 7.19 -1.51
N ILE A 112 -14.09 6.68 -1.07
CA ILE A 112 -13.41 7.13 0.15
C ILE A 112 -13.02 8.61 0.02
N GLU A 113 -12.43 9.01 -1.10
CA GLU A 113 -12.04 10.40 -1.37
C GLU A 113 -13.25 11.34 -1.29
N GLN A 114 -14.34 11.00 -1.99
CA GLN A 114 -15.58 11.79 -1.98
C GLN A 114 -16.19 11.93 -0.58
N LEU A 115 -16.22 10.84 0.20
CA LEU A 115 -16.77 10.85 1.55
C LEU A 115 -15.86 11.62 2.50
N PHE A 116 -14.55 11.40 2.43
CA PHE A 116 -13.56 12.07 3.26
C PHE A 116 -13.65 13.59 3.10
N ALA A 117 -13.77 14.10 1.87
CA ALA A 117 -13.92 15.53 1.63
C ALA A 117 -15.16 16.17 2.28
N GLN A 118 -16.17 15.36 2.65
CA GLN A 118 -17.39 15.82 3.31
C GLN A 118 -17.36 15.64 4.83
N MET A 119 -16.35 14.95 5.36
CA MET A 119 -16.29 14.65 6.79
C MET A 119 -15.90 15.88 7.62
N PRO A 120 -16.47 16.05 8.81
CA PRO A 120 -15.93 16.96 9.80
C PRO A 120 -14.45 16.63 10.07
N ASP A 121 -13.61 17.65 10.19
CA ASP A 121 -12.16 17.54 10.42
C ASP A 121 -11.32 16.95 9.28
N ALA A 122 -11.89 16.73 8.07
CA ALA A 122 -11.12 16.27 6.91
C ALA A 122 -9.84 17.11 6.70
N ASP A 123 -9.95 18.43 6.76
CA ASP A 123 -8.84 19.37 6.63
C ASP A 123 -7.78 19.20 7.71
N LEU A 124 -8.17 18.86 8.95
CA LEU A 124 -7.24 18.64 10.06
C LEU A 124 -6.32 17.46 9.78
N PHE A 125 -6.88 16.38 9.25
CA PHE A 125 -6.12 15.17 8.91
C PHE A 125 -5.42 15.27 7.55
N ALA A 126 -5.99 16.00 6.58
CA ALA A 126 -5.36 16.27 5.29
C ALA A 126 -4.10 17.14 5.44
N ALA A 127 -4.09 18.06 6.41
CA ALA A 127 -2.94 18.91 6.73
C ALA A 127 -1.76 18.16 7.38
N LEU A 128 -1.93 16.88 7.75
CA LEU A 128 -0.87 16.12 8.41
C LEU A 128 0.28 15.79 7.44
N PRO A 129 1.54 15.97 7.87
CA PRO A 129 2.70 15.76 7.00
C PRO A 129 2.78 14.30 6.55
N GLY A 130 2.79 14.09 5.24
CA GLY A 130 2.89 12.76 4.63
C GLY A 130 1.65 11.86 4.79
N ALA A 131 0.51 12.39 5.23
CA ALA A 131 -0.72 11.59 5.32
C ALA A 131 -1.31 11.32 3.92
N GLY A 132 -1.45 12.37 3.10
CA GLY A 132 -1.98 12.26 1.74
C GLY A 132 -3.37 11.63 1.66
N GLU A 133 -3.79 11.30 0.44
CA GLU A 133 -5.16 10.85 0.13
C GLU A 133 -5.54 9.50 0.77
N HIS A 134 -4.56 8.65 1.11
CA HIS A 134 -4.82 7.31 1.63
C HIS A 134 -4.70 7.19 3.14
N LEU A 135 -3.75 7.87 3.78
CA LEU A 135 -3.58 7.76 5.23
C LEU A 135 -4.43 8.79 5.97
N ALA A 136 -4.69 9.97 5.41
CA ALA A 136 -5.53 10.97 6.07
C ALA A 136 -6.94 10.43 6.41
N PRO A 137 -7.67 9.77 5.49
CA PRO A 137 -8.98 9.18 5.82
C PRO A 137 -8.90 8.07 6.86
N ARG A 138 -7.83 7.25 6.83
CA ARG A 138 -7.62 6.18 7.81
C ARG A 138 -7.35 6.73 9.21
N LEU A 139 -6.58 7.81 9.30
CA LEU A 139 -6.30 8.49 10.56
C LEU A 139 -7.56 9.13 11.10
N LEU A 140 -8.34 9.84 10.27
CA LEU A 140 -9.63 10.41 10.68
C LEU A 140 -10.54 9.32 11.25
N LEU A 141 -10.69 8.19 10.56
CA LEU A 141 -11.46 7.04 11.04
C LEU A 141 -10.98 6.51 12.40
N ALA A 142 -9.67 6.53 12.65
CA ALA A 142 -9.10 6.04 13.90
C ALA A 142 -9.53 6.88 15.11
N PHE A 143 -9.64 8.20 14.93
CA PHE A 143 -10.15 9.12 15.96
C PHE A 143 -11.68 9.10 16.01
N GLY A 144 -12.33 9.09 14.85
CA GLY A 144 -13.78 9.18 14.68
C GLY A 144 -14.30 10.62 14.75
N GLU A 145 -15.62 10.77 14.63
CA GLU A 145 -16.30 12.08 14.73
C GLU A 145 -16.63 12.43 16.20
N GLU A 146 -16.90 11.41 17.02
CA GLU A 146 -17.26 11.59 18.43
C GLU A 146 -16.02 11.84 19.29
N ARG A 147 -15.82 13.11 19.69
CA ARG A 147 -14.67 13.53 20.51
C ARG A 147 -14.59 12.95 21.90
N SER A 148 -15.75 12.60 22.45
CA SER A 148 -15.92 11.99 23.77
C SER A 148 -15.72 10.49 23.78
N ARG A 149 -15.55 9.83 22.62
CA ARG A 149 -15.39 8.37 22.53
C ARG A 149 -14.23 7.86 23.38
N PHE A 150 -13.17 8.65 23.49
CA PHE A 150 -12.02 8.39 24.34
C PHE A 150 -11.88 9.53 25.35
N THR A 151 -11.49 9.22 26.59
CA THR A 151 -11.30 10.26 27.62
C THR A 151 -9.93 10.93 27.44
N THR A 152 -8.93 10.15 27.04
CA THR A 152 -7.55 10.61 26.89
C THR A 152 -6.90 10.09 25.61
N ALA A 153 -5.82 10.77 25.18
CA ALA A 153 -4.95 10.26 24.11
C ALA A 153 -4.42 8.86 24.39
N GLN A 154 -4.20 8.53 25.68
CA GLN A 154 -3.70 7.23 26.10
C GLN A 154 -4.71 6.13 25.79
N ASP A 155 -6.01 6.38 25.98
CA ASP A 155 -7.07 5.41 25.69
C ASP A 155 -7.09 5.09 24.19
N LEU A 156 -6.99 6.11 23.33
CA LEU A 156 -6.88 5.93 21.89
C LEU A 156 -5.62 5.13 21.51
N MET A 157 -4.46 5.47 22.09
CA MET A 157 -3.22 4.74 21.81
C MET A 157 -3.27 3.28 22.25
N GLN A 158 -3.96 2.99 23.37
CA GLN A 158 -4.19 1.62 23.84
C GLN A 158 -5.14 0.89 22.91
N TYR A 159 -6.26 1.50 22.52
CA TYR A 159 -7.23 0.94 21.59
C TYR A 159 -6.59 0.65 20.22
N ALA A 160 -5.83 1.59 19.66
CA ALA A 160 -5.10 1.41 18.40
C ALA A 160 -3.89 0.48 18.52
N GLY A 161 -3.54 0.01 19.72
CA GLY A 161 -2.43 -0.90 19.99
C GLY A 161 -1.04 -0.30 19.73
N ILE A 162 -0.92 1.03 19.81
CA ILE A 162 0.35 1.76 19.71
C ILE A 162 1.01 1.90 21.09
N ALA A 163 0.22 2.08 22.14
CA ALA A 163 0.75 2.06 23.51
C ALA A 163 1.25 0.63 23.84
N PRO A 164 2.50 0.49 24.33
CA PRO A 164 3.03 -0.80 24.72
C PRO A 164 2.32 -1.34 25.97
N VAL A 165 2.42 -2.65 26.17
CA VAL A 165 2.02 -3.34 27.39
C VAL A 165 3.28 -3.70 28.16
N THR A 166 3.31 -3.31 29.43
CA THR A 166 4.37 -3.72 30.36
C THR A 166 3.80 -4.80 31.25
N GLU A 167 4.42 -5.97 31.24
CA GLU A 167 4.07 -7.10 32.07
C GLU A 167 5.18 -7.36 33.08
N ARG A 168 4.80 -7.39 34.36
CA ARG A 168 5.70 -7.61 35.48
C ARG A 168 5.21 -8.80 36.29
N SER A 169 6.06 -9.81 36.42
CA SER A 169 5.95 -10.82 37.48
C SER A 169 7.12 -10.64 38.43
N GLY A 170 7.02 -11.12 39.67
CA GLY A 170 8.02 -10.87 40.72
C GLY A 170 9.48 -11.21 40.36
N LYS A 171 9.73 -11.94 39.26
CA LYS A 171 11.07 -12.26 38.74
C LYS A 171 11.35 -11.75 37.31
N LYS A 172 10.38 -11.13 36.61
CA LYS A 172 10.51 -10.72 35.21
C LYS A 172 9.77 -9.41 34.93
N ASP A 173 10.40 -8.50 34.20
CA ASP A 173 9.77 -7.30 33.63
C ASP A 173 10.00 -7.33 32.12
N TRP A 174 8.93 -7.24 31.33
CA TRP A 174 9.04 -7.19 29.87
C TRP A 174 8.00 -6.27 29.25
N VAL A 175 8.38 -5.63 28.13
CA VAL A 175 7.55 -4.69 27.39
C VAL A 175 7.28 -5.23 26.00
N HIS A 176 6.01 -5.32 25.62
CA HIS A 176 5.60 -5.84 24.33
C HIS A 176 4.47 -5.02 23.70
N TRP A 177 4.12 -5.40 22.47
CA TRP A 177 2.96 -4.81 21.80
C TRP A 177 1.69 -5.36 22.40
N ARG A 178 0.64 -4.55 22.41
CA ARG A 178 -0.71 -5.07 22.62
C ARG A 178 -1.04 -6.06 21.51
N TRP A 179 -1.48 -7.28 21.83
CA TRP A 179 -1.82 -8.26 20.79
C TRP A 179 -3.28 -8.10 20.33
N ALA A 180 -4.19 -7.93 21.27
CA ALA A 180 -5.60 -7.63 21.01
C ALA A 180 -5.80 -6.14 20.68
N CYS A 181 -5.85 -5.81 19.39
CA CYS A 181 -6.30 -4.50 18.91
C CYS A 181 -6.72 -4.57 17.43
N PRO A 182 -7.41 -3.55 16.90
CA PRO A 182 -7.63 -3.38 15.46
C PRO A 182 -6.31 -3.23 14.70
N LYS A 183 -5.82 -4.32 14.09
CA LYS A 183 -4.51 -4.36 13.40
C LYS A 183 -4.40 -3.31 12.29
N PHE A 184 -5.49 -3.04 11.58
CA PHE A 184 -5.55 -2.02 10.52
C PHE A 184 -5.28 -0.61 11.04
N LEU A 185 -5.87 -0.22 12.18
CA LEU A 185 -5.63 1.11 12.76
C LEU A 185 -4.19 1.24 13.25
N ARG A 186 -3.68 0.18 13.88
CA ARG A 186 -2.28 0.12 14.30
C ARG A 186 -1.33 0.31 13.13
N GLN A 187 -1.56 -0.42 12.04
CA GLN A 187 -0.79 -0.33 10.82
C GLN A 187 -0.86 1.09 10.24
N SER A 188 -2.05 1.70 10.20
CA SER A 188 -2.24 3.06 9.69
C SER A 188 -1.37 4.09 10.42
N PHE A 189 -1.30 4.03 11.76
CA PHE A 189 -0.43 4.91 12.54
C PHE A 189 1.06 4.65 12.32
N VAL A 190 1.48 3.39 12.22
CA VAL A 190 2.89 3.03 11.99
C VAL A 190 3.34 3.43 10.59
N GLU A 191 2.53 3.17 9.57
CA GLU A 191 2.80 3.57 8.17
C GLU A 191 2.90 5.08 8.05
N TRP A 192 1.92 5.81 8.59
CA TRP A 192 1.96 7.27 8.55
C TRP A 192 3.12 7.85 9.36
N ALA A 193 3.44 7.31 10.53
CA ALA A 193 4.60 7.77 11.30
C ALA A 193 5.90 7.63 10.48
N GLU A 194 6.09 6.55 9.73
CA GLU A 194 7.25 6.43 8.83
C GLU A 194 7.21 7.44 7.68
N GLN A 195 6.05 7.63 7.04
CA GLN A 195 5.92 8.61 5.96
C GLN A 195 6.17 10.04 6.43
N SER A 196 5.66 10.41 7.61
CA SER A 196 5.81 11.75 8.18
C SER A 196 7.26 12.20 8.31
N ARG A 197 8.24 11.28 8.44
CA ARG A 197 9.66 11.63 8.56
C ARG A 197 10.24 12.31 7.32
N GLN A 198 9.61 12.11 6.16
CA GLN A 198 10.03 12.74 4.91
C GLN A 198 9.45 14.15 4.75
N HIS A 199 8.42 14.47 5.53
CA HIS A 199 7.63 15.70 5.39
C HIS A 199 7.65 16.59 6.64
N SER A 200 8.09 16.08 7.80
CA SER A 200 8.20 16.81 9.06
C SER A 200 9.63 16.73 9.61
N PHE A 201 10.20 17.89 9.91
CA PHE A 201 11.58 18.00 10.37
C PHE A 201 11.72 17.47 11.80
N TRP A 202 10.80 17.81 12.70
CA TRP A 202 10.87 17.30 14.07
C TRP A 202 10.64 15.78 14.11
N ALA A 203 9.76 15.25 13.25
CA ALA A 203 9.50 13.82 13.19
C ALA A 203 10.75 13.04 12.77
N LYS A 204 11.47 13.55 11.76
CA LYS A 204 12.77 13.04 11.34
C LYS A 204 13.79 13.11 12.48
N ALA A 205 13.94 14.27 13.11
CA ALA A 205 14.90 14.48 14.20
C ALA A 205 14.61 13.55 15.39
N PHE A 206 13.34 13.42 15.79
CA PHE A 206 12.92 12.51 16.85
C PHE A 206 13.29 11.06 16.51
N TYR A 207 13.00 10.60 15.29
CA TYR A 207 13.37 9.27 14.84
C TYR A 207 14.89 9.06 14.89
N ASP A 208 15.68 10.00 14.41
CA ASP A 208 17.15 9.90 14.40
C ASP A 208 17.72 9.85 15.82
N VAL A 209 17.16 10.61 16.76
CA VAL A 209 17.50 10.51 18.19
C VAL A 209 17.18 9.12 18.73
N GLN A 210 16.02 8.54 18.40
CA GLN A 210 15.69 7.17 18.83
C GLN A 210 16.64 6.13 18.25
N LYS A 211 17.07 6.31 17.00
CA LYS A 211 18.08 5.46 16.35
C LYS A 211 19.45 5.56 17.02
N ARG A 212 19.90 6.78 17.38
CA ARG A 212 21.15 6.99 18.13
C ARG A 212 21.12 6.36 19.52
N LYS A 213 19.94 6.27 20.15
CA LYS A 213 19.72 5.53 21.41
C LYS A 213 19.75 4.00 21.25
N GLY A 214 20.12 3.48 20.08
CA GLY A 214 20.23 2.05 19.81
C GLY A 214 18.91 1.35 19.47
N LYS A 215 17.80 2.07 19.30
CA LYS A 215 16.52 1.43 18.94
C LYS A 215 16.56 0.86 17.52
N THR A 216 15.90 -0.29 17.33
CA THR A 216 15.62 -0.81 15.99
C THR A 216 14.74 0.17 15.21
N HIS A 217 14.78 0.10 13.87
CA HIS A 217 13.97 0.96 13.02
C HIS A 217 12.49 0.93 13.40
N GLN A 218 11.93 -0.27 13.53
CA GLN A 218 10.54 -0.48 13.91
C GLN A 218 10.23 0.08 15.32
N ALA A 219 11.15 -0.05 16.28
CA ALA A 219 10.96 0.54 17.61
C ALA A 219 10.99 2.08 17.59
N ALA A 220 11.82 2.68 16.74
CA ALA A 220 11.86 4.13 16.55
C ALA A 220 10.57 4.66 15.90
N ILE A 221 10.07 4.02 14.83
CA ILE A 221 8.80 4.40 14.19
C ILE A 221 7.65 4.32 15.18
N ARG A 222 7.56 3.26 15.99
CA ARG A 222 6.49 3.15 16.99
C ARG A 222 6.53 4.22 18.05
N ALA A 223 7.73 4.57 18.52
CA ALA A 223 7.88 5.67 19.45
C ALA A 223 7.43 7.00 18.81
N LEU A 224 7.67 7.17 17.51
CA LEU A 224 7.21 8.33 16.76
C LEU A 224 5.67 8.32 16.60
N ALA A 225 5.06 7.20 16.24
CA ALA A 225 3.60 7.03 16.19
C ALA A 225 2.94 7.35 17.54
N PHE A 226 3.52 6.88 18.64
CA PHE A 226 3.08 7.20 20.00
C PHE A 226 3.10 8.71 20.28
N LYS A 227 4.19 9.40 19.90
CA LYS A 227 4.29 10.86 20.05
C LYS A 227 3.28 11.59 19.17
N TRP A 228 3.13 11.16 17.92
CA TRP A 228 2.18 11.74 16.97
C TRP A 228 0.72 11.66 17.42
N ILE A 229 0.26 10.52 17.94
CA ILE A 229 -1.13 10.38 18.39
C ILE A 229 -1.47 11.40 19.47
N ARG A 230 -0.53 11.68 20.39
CA ARG A 230 -0.73 12.71 21.43
C ARG A 230 -0.85 14.12 20.85
N ILE A 231 -0.06 14.43 19.83
CA ILE A 231 -0.10 15.72 19.13
C ILE A 231 -1.43 15.88 18.40
N ILE A 232 -1.81 14.89 17.59
CA ILE A 232 -3.08 14.93 16.84
C ILE A 232 -4.25 14.95 17.80
N TRP A 233 -4.22 14.18 18.89
CA TRP A 233 -5.26 14.21 19.91
C TRP A 233 -5.55 15.63 20.39
N ARG A 234 -4.51 16.43 20.68
CA ARG A 234 -4.71 17.80 21.09
C ARG A 234 -5.26 18.68 19.97
N CYS A 235 -4.73 18.54 18.75
CA CYS A 235 -5.21 19.25 17.57
C CYS A 235 -6.70 18.97 17.32
N TRP A 236 -7.07 17.69 17.36
CA TRP A 236 -8.43 17.19 17.17
C TRP A 236 -9.38 17.73 18.24
N GLN A 237 -9.06 17.57 19.53
CA GLN A 237 -9.91 18.10 20.62
C GLN A 237 -10.12 19.62 20.50
N ASP A 238 -9.08 20.37 20.10
CA ASP A 238 -9.14 21.84 19.98
C ASP A 238 -9.72 22.33 18.65
N LYS A 239 -9.98 21.42 17.70
CA LYS A 239 -10.34 21.75 16.31
C LYS A 239 -9.33 22.70 15.65
N LYS A 240 -8.04 22.51 15.96
CA LYS A 240 -6.94 23.32 15.41
C LYS A 240 -6.06 22.43 14.54
N PRO A 241 -5.80 22.79 13.28
CA PRO A 241 -4.86 22.06 12.44
C PRO A 241 -3.49 21.93 13.11
N TYR A 242 -2.82 20.84 12.76
CA TYR A 242 -1.42 20.65 13.10
C TYR A 242 -0.56 21.79 12.52
N ASP A 243 0.37 22.28 13.32
CA ASP A 243 1.30 23.36 12.94
C ASP A 243 2.73 22.92 13.29
N GLU A 244 3.53 22.71 12.25
CA GLU A 244 4.92 22.25 12.37
C GLU A 244 5.78 23.24 13.16
N ALA A 245 5.54 24.55 13.03
CA ALA A 245 6.39 25.57 13.64
C ALA A 245 6.44 25.45 15.16
N LYS A 246 5.36 24.99 15.80
CA LYS A 246 5.28 24.77 17.25
C LYS A 246 6.24 23.70 17.77
N TYR A 247 6.75 22.84 16.90
CA TYR A 247 7.63 21.73 17.26
C TYR A 247 9.06 21.89 16.74
N LEU A 248 9.37 23.04 16.11
CA LEU A 248 10.72 23.41 15.66
C LEU A 248 11.43 24.38 16.62
N VAL A 249 10.70 24.92 17.60
CA VAL A 249 11.19 26.01 18.48
C VAL A 249 11.75 25.49 19.82
N ASP A 250 11.79 24.17 20.04
CA ASP A 250 12.33 23.53 21.25
C ASP A 250 13.58 22.67 20.99
#